data_AF-A0A1Z9ND92-F1
#
_entry.id   AF-A0A1Z9ND92-F1
#
_cell.length_a   1.000
_cell.length_b   1.000
_cell.length_c   1.000
_cell.angle_alpha   90.00
_cell.angle_beta   90.00
_cell.angle_gamma   90.00
#
_symmetry.space_group_name_H-M   'P 1'
#
loop_
_entity.id
_entity.type
_entity.pdbx_description
1 polymer ?
#
loop_
_entity_poly.entity_id
_entity_poly.type
_entity_poly.pdbx_seq_one_letter_code
_entity_poly.pdbx_strand_id
1 'polypeptide(L)'
;MHAIRHKNWKFYVPHTYRSLNGKVGTNDGYPIPYDMNKIETPALFNLETDPEENRDVAKEKPELVAKISKIADSIRQVLGDQLTGVKGLEVRPVGRIEN
;
A
#
# COMPACT_ATOMS: atom_id res chain seq x y z
N MET A 1 6.03 0.07 2.26
CA MET A 1 4.67 0.18 2.80
C MET A 1 3.78 0.74 1.70
N HIS A 2 2.68 0.07 1.35
CA HIS A 2 1.89 0.39 0.14
C HIS A 2 0.50 0.96 0.42
N ALA A 3 -0.17 0.52 1.50
CA ALA A 3 -1.48 1.03 1.91
C ALA A 3 -1.72 0.82 3.41
N ILE A 4 -2.66 1.56 3.97
CA ILE A 4 -3.11 1.47 5.36
C ILE A 4 -4.62 1.29 5.39
N ARG A 5 -5.08 0.34 6.19
CA ARG A 5 -6.50 0.23 6.53
C ARG A 5 -6.72 0.71 7.96
N HIS A 6 -7.57 1.71 8.13
CA HIS A 6 -7.97 2.22 9.44
C HIS A 6 -9.50 2.21 9.56
N LYS A 7 -10.04 1.21 10.28
CA LYS A 7 -11.49 0.96 10.35
C LYS A 7 -12.08 0.76 8.95
N ASN A 8 -13.03 1.62 8.56
CA ASN A 8 -13.71 1.62 7.27
C ASN A 8 -12.93 2.36 6.18
N TRP A 9 -11.78 2.94 6.51
CA TRP A 9 -11.00 3.74 5.57
C TRP A 9 -9.80 2.96 5.05
N LYS A 10 -9.54 3.09 3.75
CA LYS A 10 -8.34 2.59 3.11
C LYS A 10 -7.58 3.75 2.48
N PHE A 11 -6.31 3.88 2.86
CA PHE A 11 -5.42 4.94 2.42
C PHE A 11 -4.27 4.34 1.62
N TYR A 12 -4.15 4.75 0.36
CA TYR A 12 -3.03 4.38 -0.49
C TYR A 12 -1.94 5.45 -0.41
N VAL A 13 -0.71 5.02 -0.14
CA VAL A 13 0.46 5.90 -0.21
C VAL A 13 1.03 5.87 -1.63
N PRO A 14 1.79 6.89 -2.06
CA PRO A 14 2.44 6.86 -3.36
C PRO A 14 3.37 5.65 -3.49
N HIS A 15 3.08 4.76 -4.44
CA HIS A 15 3.89 3.58 -4.72
C HIS A 15 3.63 3.04 -6.12
N THR A 16 4.53 2.19 -6.60
CA THR A 16 4.35 1.44 -7.84
C THR A 16 3.68 0.10 -7.58
N TYR A 17 2.76 -0.31 -8.43
CA TYR A 17 2.06 -1.58 -8.35
C TYR A 17 2.01 -2.27 -9.71
N ARG A 18 1.83 -3.59 -9.67
CA ARG A 18 1.73 -4.44 -10.86
C ARG A 18 0.27 -4.63 -11.23
N SER A 19 -0.05 -4.48 -12.50
CA SER A 19 -1.40 -4.70 -13.02
C SER A 19 -1.33 -5.47 -14.34
N LEU A 20 -2.36 -6.26 -14.61
CA LEU A 20 -2.58 -6.83 -15.93
C LEU A 20 -3.31 -5.86 -16.86
N ASN A 21 -3.90 -4.77 -16.34
CA ASN A 21 -4.63 -3.76 -17.12
C ASN A 21 -5.61 -4.34 -18.16
N GLY A 22 -6.29 -5.45 -17.82
CA GLY A 22 -7.23 -6.12 -18.74
C GLY A 22 -6.59 -7.07 -19.75
N LYS A 23 -5.27 -7.33 -19.69
CA LYS A 23 -4.63 -8.39 -20.49
C LYS A 23 -5.21 -9.76 -20.14
N VAL A 24 -5.60 -10.50 -21.16
CA VAL A 24 -6.11 -11.87 -21.03
C VAL A 24 -4.94 -12.82 -20.79
N GLY A 25 -5.07 -13.68 -19.77
CA GLY A 25 -4.07 -14.71 -19.49
C GLY A 25 -3.98 -15.75 -20.60
N THR A 26 -2.82 -16.38 -20.74
CA THR A 26 -2.60 -17.51 -21.65
C THR A 26 -2.79 -18.84 -20.90
N ASN A 27 -3.27 -19.88 -21.57
CA ASN A 27 -3.46 -21.22 -21.00
C ASN A 27 -2.28 -22.17 -21.33
N ASP A 28 -1.11 -21.59 -21.59
CA ASP A 28 0.12 -22.28 -21.98
C ASP A 28 1.08 -22.50 -20.81
N GLY A 29 0.68 -22.11 -19.59
CA GLY A 29 1.47 -22.22 -18.37
C GLY A 29 2.54 -21.13 -18.21
N TYR A 30 2.65 -20.17 -19.14
CA TYR A 30 3.60 -19.07 -19.07
C TYR A 30 2.96 -17.81 -18.48
N PRO A 31 3.60 -17.13 -17.52
CA PRO A 31 3.08 -15.89 -16.98
C PRO A 31 3.22 -14.75 -18.00
N ILE A 32 2.15 -13.97 -18.17
CA ILE A 32 2.19 -12.75 -18.97
C ILE A 32 2.88 -11.61 -18.22
N PRO A 33 3.60 -10.71 -18.93
CA PRO A 33 4.28 -9.59 -18.30
C PRO A 33 3.27 -8.57 -17.75
N TYR A 34 3.43 -8.24 -16.47
CA TYR A 34 2.68 -7.19 -15.79
C TYR A 34 3.13 -5.81 -16.24
N ASP A 35 2.18 -4.87 -16.29
CA ASP A 35 2.49 -3.46 -16.39
C ASP A 35 2.79 -2.89 -15.00
N MET A 36 3.78 -2.01 -14.93
CA MET A 36 4.15 -1.29 -13.72
C MET A 36 3.43 0.06 -13.72
N ASN A 37 2.34 0.15 -12.96
CA ASN A 37 1.61 1.39 -12.75
C ASN A 37 2.15 2.11 -11.51
N LYS A 38 1.92 3.43 -11.42
CA LYS A 38 2.36 4.26 -10.30
C LYS A 38 1.20 5.08 -9.76
N ILE A 39 1.02 5.04 -8.45
CA ILE A 39 0.17 5.97 -7.71
C ILE A 39 1.05 7.16 -7.31
N GLU A 40 0.78 8.33 -7.88
CA GLU A 40 1.58 9.53 -7.60
C GLU A 40 1.08 10.30 -6.38
N THR A 41 -0.25 10.38 -6.22
CA THR A 41 -0.88 11.11 -5.13
C THR A 41 -1.52 10.15 -4.13
N PRO A 42 -1.45 10.44 -2.82
CA PRO A 42 -2.14 9.64 -1.82
C PRO A 42 -3.66 9.71 -2.04
N ALA A 43 -4.31 8.55 -2.01
CA ALA A 43 -5.74 8.39 -2.24
C ALA A 43 -6.42 7.77 -1.03
N LEU A 44 -7.64 8.20 -0.72
CA LEU A 44 -8.40 7.75 0.45
C LEU A 44 -9.78 7.28 0.01
N PHE A 45 -10.11 6.04 0.37
CA PHE A 45 -11.37 5.38 0.01
C PHE A 45 -12.15 4.98 1.25
N ASN A 46 -13.48 5.06 1.16
CA ASN A 46 -14.38 4.58 2.20
C ASN A 46 -14.92 3.20 1.84
N LEU A 47 -14.39 2.15 2.47
CA LEU A 47 -14.76 0.77 2.21
C LEU A 47 -16.19 0.41 2.65
N GLU A 48 -16.82 1.22 3.51
CA GLU A 48 -18.19 0.97 3.96
C GLU A 48 -19.21 1.33 2.88
N THR A 49 -18.99 2.44 2.19
CA THR A 49 -19.89 2.93 1.14
C THR A 49 -19.42 2.57 -0.27
N ASP A 50 -18.12 2.34 -0.43
CA ASP A 50 -17.46 2.11 -1.71
C ASP A 50 -16.40 0.99 -1.56
N PRO A 51 -16.84 -0.27 -1.43
CA PRO A 51 -15.93 -1.41 -1.32
C PRO A 51 -15.14 -1.67 -2.61
N GLU A 52 -15.59 -1.13 -3.75
CA GLU A 52 -14.90 -1.21 -5.04
C GLU A 52 -13.79 -0.16 -5.21
N GLU A 53 -13.66 0.78 -4.27
CA GLU A 53 -12.60 1.81 -4.26
C GLU A 53 -12.65 2.71 -5.51
N ASN A 54 -13.86 3.05 -5.98
CA ASN A 54 -14.07 3.88 -7.16
C ASN A 54 -13.92 5.39 -6.88
N ARG A 55 -14.17 5.85 -5.64
CA ARG A 55 -14.27 7.27 -5.30
C ARG A 55 -13.20 7.71 -4.30
N ASP A 56 -12.21 8.44 -4.80
CA ASP A 56 -11.19 9.07 -3.96
C ASP A 56 -11.76 10.30 -3.24
N VAL A 57 -11.77 10.24 -1.91
CA VAL A 57 -12.23 11.32 -1.03
C VAL A 57 -11.07 11.98 -0.26
N ALA A 58 -9.82 11.76 -0.66
CA ALA A 58 -8.65 12.35 -0.02
C ALA A 58 -8.72 13.89 0.02
N LYS A 59 -9.18 14.50 -1.08
CA LYS A 59 -9.36 15.96 -1.18
C LYS A 59 -10.52 16.47 -0.33
N GLU A 60 -11.56 15.66 -0.15
CA GLU A 60 -12.75 16.02 0.63
C GLU A 60 -12.49 15.92 2.15
N LYS A 61 -11.55 15.08 2.58
CA LYS A 61 -11.25 14.82 4.01
C LYS A 61 -9.76 14.98 4.36
N PRO A 62 -9.18 16.18 4.24
CA PRO A 62 -7.76 16.42 4.49
C PRO A 62 -7.34 16.11 5.94
N GLU A 63 -8.21 16.35 6.92
CA GLU A 63 -7.94 16.02 8.32
C GLU A 63 -7.74 14.52 8.55
N LEU A 64 -8.55 13.69 7.88
CA LEU A 64 -8.47 12.25 8.00
C LEU A 64 -7.22 11.70 7.30
N VAL A 65 -6.88 12.26 6.13
CA VAL A 65 -5.62 11.98 5.44
C VAL A 65 -4.43 12.30 6.35
N ALA A 66 -4.41 13.48 6.97
CA ALA A 66 -3.32 13.86 7.88
C ALA A 66 -3.21 12.92 9.08
N LYS A 67 -4.34 12.50 9.66
CA LYS A 67 -4.37 11.56 10.78
C LYS A 67 -3.83 10.19 10.38
N ILE A 68 -4.27 9.64 9.24
CA ILE A 68 -3.81 8.33 8.76
C ILE A 68 -2.34 8.39 8.32
N SER A 69 -1.91 9.51 7.73
CA SER A 69 -0.50 9.72 7.39
C SER A 69 0.40 9.70 8.63
N LYS A 70 0.00 10.33 9.74
CA LYS A 70 0.78 10.25 10.99
C LYS A 70 0.87 8.82 11.53
N ILE A 71 -0.20 8.03 11.40
CA ILE A 71 -0.17 6.61 11.75
C ILE A 71 0.79 5.85 10.84
N ALA A 72 0.79 6.17 9.54
CA ALA A 72 1.74 5.61 8.57
C ALA A 72 3.18 5.82 9.03
N ASP A 73 3.53 7.06 9.37
CA ASP A 73 4.89 7.44 9.72
C ASP A 73 5.36 6.75 11.00
N SER A 74 4.48 6.63 11.99
CA SER A 74 4.78 5.85 13.22
C SER A 74 5.04 4.37 12.90
N ILE A 75 4.19 3.75 12.08
CA ILE A 75 4.35 2.33 11.70
C ILE A 75 5.64 2.13 10.88
N ARG A 76 6.00 3.07 10.00
CA ARG A 76 7.25 3.02 9.23
C ARG A 76 8.47 2.98 10.14
N GLN A 77 8.48 3.73 11.24
CA GLN A 77 9.59 3.69 12.20
C GLN A 77 9.67 2.36 12.95
N VAL A 78 8.53 1.74 13.24
CA VAL A 78 8.46 0.47 13.96
C VAL A 78 8.86 -0.71 13.08
N LEU A 79 8.18 -0.89 11.94
CA LEU A 79 8.33 -2.07 11.07
C LEU A 79 9.35 -1.87 9.95
N GLY A 80 9.71 -0.62 9.67
CA GLY A 80 10.50 -0.27 8.50
C GLY A 80 9.65 -0.11 7.26
N ASP A 81 10.24 0.55 6.26
CA ASP A 81 9.63 0.77 4.97
C ASP A 81 10.71 0.84 3.89
N GLN A 82 10.77 -0.21 3.08
CA GLN A 82 11.72 -0.33 1.99
C GLN A 82 11.52 0.73 0.90
N LEU A 83 10.30 1.25 0.71
CA LEU A 83 10.05 2.27 -0.32
C LEU A 83 10.65 3.63 0.06
N THR A 84 10.67 3.94 1.35
CA THR A 84 11.21 5.19 1.90
C THR A 84 12.61 5.01 2.50
N GLY A 85 13.14 3.77 2.49
CA GLY A 85 14.45 3.44 3.05
C GLY A 85 14.50 3.41 4.58
N VAL A 86 13.35 3.46 5.26
CA VAL A 86 13.29 3.48 6.72
C VAL A 86 13.57 2.08 7.26
N LYS A 87 14.56 1.94 8.13
CA LYS A 87 14.84 0.69 8.84
C LYS A 87 14.02 0.64 10.12
N GLY A 88 13.19 -0.40 10.27
CA GLY A 88 12.33 -0.55 11.43
C GLY A 88 13.11 -0.88 12.71
N LEU A 89 12.66 -0.34 13.82
CA LEU A 89 13.23 -0.58 15.15
C LEU A 89 12.86 -1.97 15.70
N GLU A 90 11.65 -2.45 15.39
CA GLU A 90 11.11 -3.71 15.92
C GLU A 90 11.10 -4.84 14.88
N VAL A 91 12.04 -4.79 13.91
CA VAL A 91 12.18 -5.87 12.92
C VAL A 91 12.80 -7.09 13.59
N ARG A 92 12.06 -8.21 13.59
CA ARG A 92 12.54 -9.49 14.12
C ARG A 92 13.86 -9.89 13.42
N PRO A 93 14.90 -10.28 14.18
CA PRO A 93 16.14 -10.76 13.59
C PRO A 93 15.93 -12.07 12.83
N VAL A 94 16.77 -12.33 11.83
CA VAL A 94 16.79 -13.61 11.13
C VAL A 94 17.18 -14.73 12.10
N GLY A 95 16.47 -15.85 12.05
CA GLY A 95 16.82 -17.04 12.84
C GLY A 95 18.16 -17.59 12.37
N ARG A 96 19.08 -17.81 13.30
CA ARG A 96 20.37 -18.47 13.03
C ARG A 96 20.40 -19.80 13.78
N ILE A 97 20.85 -20.84 13.10
CA ILE A 97 21.24 -22.12 13.70
C ILE A 97 22.75 -22.06 13.88
N GLU A 98 23.21 -22.14 15.13
CA GLU A 98 24.62 -22.28 15.46
C GLU A 98 24.97 -23.77 15.37
N ASN A 99 26.02 -24.11 14.60
CA ASN A 99 26.57 -25.46 14.49
C ASN A 99 27.61 -25.71 15.58
#